data_AF-A0A3L9YE62-F1
#
_entry.id   AF-A0A3L9YE62-F1
#
_cell.length_a   1.000
_cell.length_b   1.000
_cell.length_c   1.000
_cell.angle_alpha   90.00
_cell.angle_beta   90.00
_cell.angle_gamma   90.00
#
_symmetry.space_group_name_H-M   'P 1'
#
loop_
_entity.id
_entity.type
_entity.pdbx_description
1 polymer ?
#
loop_
_entity_poly.entity_id
_entity_poly.type
_entity_poly.pdbx_seq_one_letter_code
_entity_poly.pdbx_strand_id
1 'polypeptide(L)'
;MQTQSRHSTVWARQVARALSKHLDRFDCDFNWALAHEDNLSKTPTRAWPSNPWLVFQVDEGPASGIHIHVLNRAGCVTPEPLVTLKFKAPLQEAKSCVGLVSSFLENLDPRLLPSA
;
A
#
# COMPACT_ATOMS: atom_id res chain seq x y z
N MET A 1 -14.06 12.20 31.31
CA MET A 1 -14.26 11.11 30.33
C MET A 1 -14.32 11.74 28.95
N GLN A 2 -13.22 11.69 28.18
CA GLN A 2 -13.21 12.18 26.81
C GLN A 2 -13.81 11.08 25.93
N THR A 3 -15.00 11.34 25.39
CA THR A 3 -15.53 10.61 24.23
C THR A 3 -14.61 10.90 23.05
N GLN A 4 -13.59 10.05 22.86
CA GLN A 4 -12.88 9.99 21.59
C GLN A 4 -13.90 9.57 20.53
N SER A 5 -14.35 10.56 19.77
CA SER A 5 -15.09 10.37 18.54
C SER A 5 -14.39 9.28 17.72
N ARG A 6 -15.16 8.29 17.29
CA ARG A 6 -14.77 7.20 16.39
C ARG A 6 -14.33 7.80 15.05
N HIS A 7 -13.14 8.36 14.96
CA HIS A 7 -12.57 8.75 13.67
C HIS A 7 -12.02 7.47 13.04
N SER A 8 -12.71 7.03 11.99
CA SER A 8 -12.44 5.88 11.14
C SER A 8 -11.11 6.07 10.41
N THR A 9 -9.99 5.81 11.07
CA THR A 9 -8.66 5.91 10.47
C THR A 9 -8.38 4.65 9.63
N VAL A 10 -9.04 4.51 8.47
CA VAL A 10 -8.76 3.44 7.49
C VAL A 10 -8.12 4.02 6.23
N TRP A 11 -6.93 4.62 6.39
CA TRP A 11 -6.13 5.15 5.28
C TRP A 11 -5.52 4.03 4.43
N ALA A 12 -5.02 2.94 5.02
CA ALA A 12 -4.40 1.82 4.29
C ALA A 12 -5.31 1.26 3.18
N ARG A 13 -6.58 1.03 3.52
CA ARG A 13 -7.56 0.52 2.56
C ARG A 13 -7.90 1.54 1.49
N GLN A 14 -7.95 2.83 1.84
CA GLN A 14 -8.23 3.88 0.86
C GLN A 14 -7.07 4.05 -0.12
N VAL A 15 -5.83 4.08 0.38
CA VAL A 15 -4.61 4.11 -0.44
C VAL A 15 -4.60 2.92 -1.38
N ALA A 16 -4.81 1.72 -0.86
CA ALA A 16 -4.81 0.53 -1.69
C ALA A 16 -5.98 0.48 -2.67
N ARG A 17 -7.19 0.94 -2.30
CA ARG A 17 -8.31 1.07 -3.25
C ARG A 17 -8.00 2.07 -4.37
N ALA A 18 -7.39 3.20 -4.03
CA ALA A 18 -6.98 4.20 -5.01
C ALA A 18 -5.88 3.65 -5.92
N LEU A 19 -4.94 2.88 -5.37
CA LEU A 19 -3.89 2.20 -6.12
C LEU A 19 -4.47 1.12 -7.06
N SER A 20 -5.40 0.27 -6.59
CA SER A 20 -6.10 -0.67 -7.47
C SER A 20 -6.75 0.06 -8.64
N LYS A 21 -7.54 1.10 -8.36
CA LYS A 21 -8.19 1.90 -9.41
C LYS A 21 -7.18 2.55 -10.37
N HIS A 22 -6.01 2.93 -9.88
CA HIS A 22 -4.96 3.47 -10.72
C HIS A 22 -4.41 2.38 -11.65
N LEU A 23 -4.04 1.23 -11.11
CA LEU A 23 -3.48 0.09 -11.86
C LEU A 23 -4.48 -0.51 -12.86
N ASP A 24 -5.76 -0.60 -12.49
CA ASP A 24 -6.83 -1.10 -13.37
C ASP A 24 -7.00 -0.23 -14.63
N ARG A 25 -6.70 1.08 -14.56
CA ARG A 25 -6.74 1.98 -15.74
C ARG A 25 -5.67 1.68 -16.77
N PHE A 26 -4.61 0.98 -16.37
CA PHE A 26 -3.47 0.63 -17.22
C PHE A 26 -3.42 -0.87 -17.52
N ASP A 27 -4.51 -1.60 -17.24
CA ASP A 27 -4.62 -3.06 -17.46
C ASP A 27 -3.48 -3.85 -16.78
N CYS A 28 -3.02 -3.34 -15.62
CA CYS A 28 -1.97 -4.01 -14.88
C CYS A 28 -2.58 -5.17 -14.07
N ASP A 29 -2.19 -6.40 -14.42
CA ASP A 29 -2.68 -7.62 -13.79
C ASP A 29 -1.92 -7.90 -12.47
N PHE A 30 -2.56 -7.65 -11.33
CA PHE A 30 -1.95 -7.82 -10.01
C PHE A 30 -2.89 -8.49 -9.00
N ASN A 31 -2.29 -9.02 -7.92
CA ASN A 31 -2.98 -9.55 -6.77
C ASN A 31 -2.43 -8.91 -5.49
N TRP A 32 -3.30 -8.72 -4.52
CA TRP A 32 -2.92 -8.36 -3.17
C TRP A 32 -2.51 -9.61 -2.36
N ALA A 33 -1.43 -9.49 -1.58
CA ALA A 33 -0.89 -10.54 -0.71
C ALA A 33 -0.48 -9.96 0.66
N LEU A 34 -0.27 -10.86 1.64
CA LEU A 34 0.38 -10.53 2.91
C LEU A 34 1.90 -10.64 2.76
N ALA A 35 2.63 -9.83 3.53
CA ALA A 35 4.06 -9.99 3.68
C ALA A 35 4.33 -11.42 4.19
N HIS A 36 5.17 -12.17 3.47
CA HIS A 36 5.55 -13.56 3.77
C HIS A 36 4.52 -14.66 3.43
N GLU A 37 3.43 -14.36 2.73
CA GLU A 37 2.49 -15.38 2.24
C GLU A 37 2.43 -15.47 0.70
N ASP A 38 2.26 -16.68 0.19
CA ASP A 38 1.95 -16.96 -1.22
C ASP A 38 0.45 -16.96 -1.54
N ASN A 39 -0.40 -16.71 -0.54
CA ASN A 39 -1.84 -16.59 -0.74
C ASN A 39 -2.19 -15.31 -1.51
N LEU A 40 -2.59 -15.50 -2.77
CA LEU A 40 -3.12 -14.45 -3.63
C LEU A 40 -4.62 -14.27 -3.34
N SER A 41 -5.08 -13.02 -3.14
CA SER A 41 -6.47 -12.58 -2.83
C SER A 41 -6.75 -12.12 -1.38
N LYS A 42 -5.79 -11.45 -0.74
CA LYS A 42 -6.02 -10.85 0.58
C LYS A 42 -6.17 -9.34 0.51
N THR A 43 -7.12 -8.79 1.26
CA THR A 43 -7.31 -7.33 1.29
C THR A 43 -6.12 -6.63 1.96
N PRO A 44 -5.81 -5.39 1.55
CA PRO A 44 -4.80 -4.53 2.21
C PRO A 44 -4.99 -4.47 3.71
N THR A 45 -3.91 -4.23 4.47
CA THR A 45 -4.00 -4.13 5.92
C THR A 45 -5.04 -3.09 6.35
N ARG A 46 -5.62 -3.32 7.52
CA ARG A 46 -6.55 -2.36 8.16
C ARG A 46 -5.82 -1.40 9.08
N ALA A 47 -4.59 -1.73 9.47
CA ALA A 47 -3.79 -0.93 10.39
C ALA A 47 -3.05 0.17 9.62
N TRP A 48 -3.14 1.39 10.11
CA TRP A 48 -2.25 2.47 9.71
C TRP A 48 -1.35 2.76 10.91
N PRO A 49 -0.05 3.07 10.70
CA PRO A 49 0.80 3.38 11.82
C PRO A 49 0.26 4.55 12.64
N SER A 50 0.57 4.55 13.94
CA SER A 50 0.06 5.57 14.86
C SER A 50 0.59 6.98 14.55
N ASN A 51 1.83 7.08 14.03
CA ASN A 51 2.48 8.35 13.68
C ASN A 51 3.17 8.26 12.29
N PRO A 52 2.37 8.18 11.22
CA PRO A 52 2.87 7.98 9.88
C PRO A 52 3.56 9.26 9.39
N TRP A 53 4.76 9.11 8.85
CA TRP A 53 5.23 9.98 7.80
C TRP A 53 4.58 9.50 6.51
N LEU A 54 3.84 10.36 5.82
CA LEU A 54 3.17 10.06 4.54
C LEU A 54 4.17 9.87 3.38
N VAL A 55 5.33 9.28 3.70
CA VAL A 55 6.38 8.86 2.81
C VAL A 55 6.26 7.35 2.68
N PHE A 56 6.22 6.88 1.45
CA PHE A 56 6.11 5.46 1.14
C PHE A 56 7.47 4.91 0.74
N GLN A 57 7.75 3.68 1.17
CA GLN A 57 8.90 2.92 0.72
C GLN A 57 8.39 1.71 -0.06
N VAL A 58 9.00 1.45 -1.21
CA VAL A 58 8.69 0.29 -2.05
C VAL A 58 9.91 -0.60 -2.08
N ASP A 59 9.76 -1.82 -1.58
CA ASP A 59 10.82 -2.82 -1.53
C ASP A 59 10.44 -4.05 -2.35
N GLU A 60 11.43 -4.79 -2.85
CA GLU A 60 11.17 -6.10 -3.45
C GLU A 60 10.75 -7.08 -2.34
N GLY A 61 9.59 -7.70 -2.52
CA GLY A 61 9.02 -8.71 -1.64
C GLY A 61 9.29 -10.14 -2.13
N PRO A 62 9.12 -11.16 -1.28
CA PRO A 62 9.27 -12.55 -1.68
C PRO A 62 8.27 -12.94 -2.78
N ALA A 63 8.69 -13.91 -3.62
CA ALA A 63 7.90 -14.47 -4.72
C ALA A 63 7.40 -13.43 -5.74
N SER A 64 8.32 -12.58 -6.22
CA SER A 64 8.09 -11.65 -7.34
C SER A 64 7.01 -10.59 -7.07
N GLY A 65 6.86 -10.17 -5.82
CA GLY A 65 6.00 -9.04 -5.44
C GLY A 65 6.79 -7.80 -5.02
N ILE A 66 6.10 -6.68 -4.85
CA ILE A 66 6.63 -5.49 -4.18
C ILE A 66 5.89 -5.26 -2.86
N HIS A 67 6.62 -4.85 -1.85
CA HIS A 67 6.09 -4.40 -0.56
C HIS A 67 5.96 -2.90 -0.57
N ILE A 68 4.81 -2.40 -0.16
CA ILE A 68 4.59 -0.97 0.06
C ILE A 68 4.52 -0.76 1.56
N HIS A 69 5.46 0.01 2.08
CA HIS A 69 5.54 0.43 3.47
C HIS A 69 5.19 1.91 3.58
N VAL A 70 4.59 2.30 4.70
CA VAL A 70 4.53 3.70 5.11
C VAL A 70 5.55 3.92 6.22
N LEU A 71 6.33 4.98 6.10
CA LEU A 71 7.36 5.27 7.08
C LEU A 71 6.73 5.87 8.34
N ASN A 72 7.31 5.57 9.49
CA ASN A 72 6.98 6.25 10.74
C ASN A 72 7.83 7.52 10.89
N ARG A 73 7.32 8.51 11.62
CA ARG A 73 8.13 9.68 12.01
C ARG A 73 9.35 9.21 12.82
N ALA A 74 10.51 9.83 12.55
CA ALA A 74 11.77 9.49 13.22
C ALA A 74 11.61 9.39 14.75
N GLY A 75 12.04 8.27 15.34
CA GLY A 75 11.86 7.94 16.76
C GLY A 75 10.75 6.94 17.08
N CYS A 76 9.97 6.49 16.09
CA CYS A 76 8.98 5.41 16.22
C CYS A 76 9.41 4.13 15.47
N VAL A 77 8.77 3.01 15.87
CA VAL A 77 8.97 1.61 15.47
C VAL A 77 9.16 1.40 13.95
N THR A 78 9.78 0.28 13.58
CA THR A 78 9.99 -0.26 12.22
C THR A 78 8.83 0.06 11.26
N PRO A 79 9.13 0.43 9.98
CA PRO A 79 8.10 0.72 8.98
C PRO A 79 7.05 -0.40 8.90
N GLU A 80 5.77 -0.03 8.98
CA GLU A 80 4.70 -1.02 8.90
C GLU A 80 4.36 -1.30 7.44
N PRO A 81 4.29 -2.58 7.02
CA PRO A 81 3.84 -2.93 5.69
C PRO A 81 2.36 -2.57 5.54
N LEU A 82 2.05 -1.77 4.54
CA LEU A 82 0.66 -1.50 4.16
C LEU A 82 0.10 -2.68 3.37
N VAL A 83 0.85 -3.13 2.39
CA VAL A 83 0.38 -4.18 1.48
C VAL A 83 1.52 -4.75 0.65
N THR A 84 1.38 -6.00 0.24
CA THR A 84 2.20 -6.63 -0.79
C THR A 84 1.40 -6.72 -2.09
N LEU A 85 1.99 -6.26 -3.18
CA LEU A 85 1.49 -6.44 -4.54
C LEU A 85 2.27 -7.56 -5.22
N LYS A 86 1.57 -8.57 -5.75
CA LYS A 86 2.16 -9.61 -6.59
C LYS A 86 1.63 -9.45 -8.00
N PHE A 87 2.53 -9.23 -8.96
CA PHE A 87 2.16 -9.20 -10.38
C PHE A 87 2.05 -10.63 -10.91
N LYS A 88 1.22 -10.84 -11.94
CA LYS A 88 1.16 -12.15 -12.60
C LYS A 88 2.46 -12.48 -13.34
N ALA A 89 3.11 -11.47 -13.91
CA ALA A 89 4.42 -11.61 -14.54
C ALA A 89 5.56 -11.47 -13.50
N PRO A 90 6.74 -12.08 -13.74
CA PRO A 90 7.93 -11.84 -12.93
C PRO A 90 8.27 -10.35 -12.83
N LEU A 91 8.83 -9.89 -11.71
CA LEU A 91 9.16 -8.45 -11.50
C LEU A 91 10.05 -7.86 -12.60
N GLN A 92 10.96 -8.67 -13.16
CA GLN A 92 11.84 -8.25 -14.25
C GLN A 92 11.06 -7.85 -15.52
N GLU A 93 9.88 -8.42 -15.71
CA GLU A 93 8.97 -8.18 -16.83
C GLU A 93 7.86 -7.18 -16.45
N ALA A 94 7.51 -7.09 -15.16
CA ALA A 94 6.50 -6.16 -14.63
C ALA A 94 7.02 -4.73 -14.37
N LYS A 95 8.15 -4.32 -14.96
CA LYS A 95 8.79 -3.00 -14.72
C LYS A 95 7.84 -1.82 -14.94
N SER A 96 6.99 -1.89 -15.97
CA SER A 96 5.99 -0.86 -16.24
C SER A 96 4.97 -0.74 -15.10
N CYS A 97 4.48 -1.87 -14.59
CA CYS A 97 3.57 -1.90 -13.44
C CYS A 97 4.23 -1.37 -12.16
N VAL A 98 5.50 -1.73 -11.90
CA VAL A 98 6.26 -1.16 -10.78
C VAL A 98 6.40 0.36 -10.91
N GLY A 99 6.69 0.86 -12.10
CA GLY A 99 6.75 2.29 -12.38
C GLY A 99 5.43 3.02 -12.13
N LEU A 100 4.29 2.41 -12.48
CA LEU A 100 2.96 2.95 -12.17
C LEU A 100 2.71 3.02 -10.66
N VAL A 101 3.12 2.01 -9.90
CA VAL A 101 3.01 2.02 -8.44
C VAL A 101 3.84 3.15 -7.84
N SER A 102 5.11 3.30 -8.25
CA SER A 102 5.96 4.39 -7.78
C SER A 102 5.37 5.76 -8.12
N SER A 103 4.94 5.96 -9.37
CA SER A 103 4.34 7.22 -9.82
C SER A 103 3.07 7.57 -9.04
N PHE A 104 2.22 6.58 -8.76
CA PHE A 104 1.04 6.78 -7.92
C PHE A 104 1.42 7.24 -6.51
N LEU A 105 2.37 6.57 -5.86
CA LEU A 105 2.76 6.87 -4.48
C LEU A 105 3.45 8.22 -4.35
N GLU A 106 4.27 8.62 -5.32
CA GLU A 106 4.92 9.94 -5.38
C GLU A 106 3.91 11.09 -5.49
N ASN A 107 2.79 10.86 -6.17
CA ASN A 107 1.76 11.88 -6.41
C ASN A 107 0.53 11.74 -5.49
N LEU A 108 0.56 10.79 -4.56
CA LEU A 108 -0.54 10.53 -3.65
C LEU A 108 -0.66 11.66 -2.63
N ASP A 109 -1.76 12.40 -2.64
CA ASP A 109 -2.19 13.21 -1.50
C ASP A 109 -3.23 12.44 -0.68
N PRO A 110 -2.86 11.89 0.49
CA PRO A 110 -3.77 11.10 1.30
C PRO A 110 -5.01 11.90 1.71
N ARG A 111 -4.94 13.23 1.83
CA ARG A 111 -6.07 14.07 2.23
C ARG A 111 -7.20 14.10 1.20
N LEU A 112 -6.90 13.76 -0.05
CA LEU A 112 -7.87 13.67 -1.14
C LEU A 112 -8.55 12.30 -1.22
N LEU A 113 -8.13 11.34 -0.38
CA LEU A 113 -8.77 10.04 -0.34
C LEU A 113 -10.14 10.13 0.35
N PRO A 114 -11.18 9.49 -0.22
CA PRO A 114 -12.53 9.59 0.31
C PRO A 114 -12.59 9.01 1.73
N SER A 115 -13.17 9.76 2.67
CA SER A 115 -13.43 9.33 4.05
C SER A 115 -14.22 8.00 4.06
N ALA A 116 -13.83 7.07 4.93
CA ALA A 116 -14.39 5.73 5.01
C ALA A 116 -15.81 5.70 5.56
#